data_AF-A0A7X9GSI4-F1
#
_entry.id   AF-A0A7X9GSI4-F1
#
_cell.length_a   1.000
_cell.length_b   1.000
_cell.length_c   1.000
_cell.angle_alpha   90.00
_cell.angle_beta   90.00
_cell.angle_gamma   90.00
#
_symmetry.space_group_name_H-M   'P 1'
#
loop_
_entity.id
_entity.type
_entity.pdbx_description
1 polymer ?
#
loop_
_entity_poly.entity_id
_entity_poly.type
_entity_poly.pdbx_seq_one_letter_code
_entity_poly.pdbx_strand_id
1 'polypeptide(L)'
;MTKQNRNTIFTTIAIDKETDKLIEKLCKRYSLKKGEIVKFAFLYLDKAHINPADAPESVKTELSKINKRQDDIIRFIRHYEEEKLNPMIRTSHSIATRFDTAVKTLSQRIDLEIAASKDILVQVLRKLDEQFGKQAEVINNQAGEINSLSKIQQQDSKKLLKLINLYAELSACGVMDTKKKENLRTQIISLVNEK
;
A
#
# COMPACT_ATOMS: atom_id res chain seq x y z
N MET A 1 66.86 40.86 -14.92
CA MET A 1 67.14 39.98 -13.77
C MET A 1 68.56 39.48 -13.86
N THR A 2 69.34 39.77 -12.83
CA THR A 2 70.79 39.64 -12.70
C THR A 2 71.22 38.17 -12.74
N LYS A 3 72.14 37.80 -13.66
CA LYS A 3 72.82 36.50 -13.63
C LYS A 3 73.64 36.45 -12.34
N GLN A 4 73.21 35.64 -11.38
CA GLN A 4 74.08 35.24 -10.27
C GLN A 4 75.24 34.41 -10.85
N ASN A 5 76.39 35.06 -11.06
CA ASN A 5 77.66 34.38 -11.27
C ASN A 5 78.04 33.65 -9.98
N ARG A 6 77.44 32.48 -9.74
CA ARG A 6 78.03 31.50 -8.83
C ARG A 6 79.30 31.02 -9.51
N ASN A 7 80.46 31.32 -8.93
CA ASN A 7 81.74 30.73 -9.34
C ASN A 7 81.59 29.21 -9.31
N THR A 8 81.30 28.62 -10.47
CA THR A 8 81.11 27.19 -10.60
C THR A 8 82.52 26.61 -10.67
N ILE A 9 83.01 26.12 -9.53
CA ILE A 9 84.33 25.47 -9.48
C ILE A 9 84.19 24.16 -10.25
N PHE A 10 84.71 24.11 -11.47
CA PHE A 10 84.76 22.89 -12.26
C PHE A 10 85.76 21.93 -11.62
N THR A 11 85.24 20.97 -10.85
CA THR A 11 86.04 19.90 -10.29
C THR A 11 86.03 18.73 -11.27
N THR A 12 87.20 18.35 -11.78
CA THR A 12 87.33 17.15 -12.61
C THR A 12 87.23 15.92 -11.72
N ILE A 13 86.28 15.04 -12.01
CA ILE A 13 86.11 13.76 -11.31
C ILE A 13 86.61 12.65 -12.25
N ALA A 14 87.52 11.82 -11.75
CA ALA A 14 87.96 10.63 -12.49
C ALA A 14 86.89 9.53 -12.36
N ILE A 15 86.57 8.88 -13.48
CA ILE A 15 85.65 7.74 -13.55
C ILE A 15 86.49 6.47 -13.60
N ASP A 16 86.06 5.41 -12.91
CA ASP A 16 86.74 4.11 -12.97
C ASP A 16 86.60 3.45 -14.36
N LYS A 17 87.46 2.47 -14.65
CA LYS A 17 87.52 1.79 -15.96
C LYS A 17 86.28 0.96 -16.31
N GLU A 18 85.59 0.39 -15.33
CA GLU A 18 84.33 -0.37 -15.49
C GLU A 18 83.17 0.58 -15.81
N THR A 19 83.04 1.68 -15.07
CA THR A 19 82.02 2.70 -15.31
C THR A 19 82.23 3.37 -16.68
N ASP A 20 83.47 3.65 -17.09
CA ASP A 20 83.75 4.20 -18.43
C ASP A 20 83.36 3.21 -19.55
N LYS A 21 83.61 1.91 -19.38
CA LYS A 21 83.15 0.87 -20.32
C LYS A 21 81.63 0.81 -20.43
N LEU A 22 80.90 1.01 -19.33
CA LEU A 22 79.44 1.05 -19.33
C LEU A 22 78.93 2.26 -20.11
N ILE A 23 79.52 3.44 -19.86
CA ILE A 23 79.21 4.67 -20.59
C ILE A 23 79.48 4.47 -22.09
N GLU A 24 80.61 3.87 -22.47
CA GLU A 24 80.92 3.58 -23.88
C GLU A 24 79.92 2.63 -24.55
N LYS A 25 79.45 1.59 -23.83
CA LYS A 25 78.40 0.70 -24.33
C LYS A 25 77.09 1.45 -24.58
N LEU A 26 76.71 2.34 -23.67
CA LEU A 26 75.51 3.18 -23.80
C LEU A 26 75.67 4.21 -24.94
N CYS A 27 76.85 4.83 -25.07
CA CYS A 27 77.20 5.72 -26.18
C CYS A 27 77.02 5.02 -27.52
N LYS A 28 77.51 3.78 -27.66
CA LYS A 28 77.36 2.99 -28.89
C LYS A 28 75.91 2.58 -29.14
N ARG A 29 75.17 2.17 -28.10
CA ARG A 29 73.77 1.71 -28.23
C ARG A 29 72.82 2.82 -28.69
N TYR A 30 72.98 4.02 -28.14
CA TYR A 30 72.08 5.14 -28.38
C TYR A 30 72.67 6.20 -29.33
N SER A 31 73.88 5.99 -29.85
CA SER A 31 74.60 6.92 -30.73
C SER A 31 74.78 8.33 -30.12
N LEU A 32 75.14 8.40 -28.84
CA LEU A 32 75.28 9.65 -28.08
C LEU A 32 76.72 9.86 -27.60
N LYS A 33 77.14 11.13 -27.45
CA LYS A 33 78.45 11.47 -26.88
C LYS A 33 78.47 11.24 -25.38
N LYS A 34 79.64 10.96 -24.79
CA LYS A 34 79.81 10.71 -23.34
C LYS A 34 79.18 11.81 -22.48
N GLY A 35 79.39 13.08 -22.84
CA GLY A 35 78.81 14.22 -22.11
C GLY A 35 77.29 14.35 -22.20
N GLU A 36 76.67 13.91 -23.31
CA GLU A 36 75.21 13.95 -23.49
C GLU A 36 74.52 12.89 -22.64
N ILE A 37 75.08 11.67 -22.59
CA ILE A 37 74.57 10.60 -21.74
C ILE A 37 74.61 10.99 -20.27
N VAL A 38 75.69 11.62 -19.80
CA VAL A 38 75.78 12.09 -18.41
C VAL A 38 74.72 13.15 -18.12
N LYS A 39 74.54 14.12 -19.03
CA LYS A 39 73.48 15.15 -18.89
C LYS A 39 72.08 14.52 -18.83
N PHE A 40 71.78 13.57 -19.71
CA PHE A 40 70.48 12.90 -19.73
C PHE A 40 70.28 11.98 -18.52
N ALA A 41 71.32 11.34 -18.02
CA ALA A 41 71.25 10.53 -16.80
C ALA A 41 70.83 11.37 -15.59
N PHE A 42 71.45 12.53 -15.37
CA PHE A 42 71.04 13.43 -14.29
C PHE A 42 69.63 13.99 -14.48
N LEU A 43 69.25 14.34 -15.71
CA LEU A 43 67.86 14.74 -16.01
C LEU A 43 66.85 13.61 -15.75
N TYR A 44 67.25 12.36 -16.01
CA TYR A 44 66.39 11.20 -15.77
C TYR A 44 66.25 10.93 -14.28
N LEU A 45 67.33 11.01 -13.50
CA LEU A 45 67.27 10.89 -12.03
C LEU A 45 66.34 11.94 -11.42
N ASP A 46 66.46 13.19 -11.86
CA ASP A 46 65.63 14.32 -11.40
C ASP A 46 64.15 14.13 -11.77
N LYS A 47 63.86 13.82 -13.05
CA LYS A 47 62.48 13.67 -13.54
C LYS A 47 61.78 12.39 -13.10
N ALA A 48 62.52 11.29 -12.95
CA ALA A 48 61.97 10.01 -12.53
C ALA A 48 61.98 9.85 -11.00
N HIS A 49 62.48 10.85 -10.26
CA HIS A 49 62.63 10.85 -8.80
C HIS A 49 63.32 9.57 -8.27
N ILE A 50 64.32 9.09 -9.01
CA ILE A 50 65.08 7.89 -8.63
C ILE A 50 66.24 8.29 -7.73
N ASN A 51 66.32 7.69 -6.55
CA ASN A 51 67.45 7.86 -5.65
C ASN A 51 68.63 7.00 -6.15
N PRO A 52 69.75 7.58 -6.60
CA PRO A 52 70.90 6.81 -7.07
C PRO A 52 71.63 6.05 -5.95
N ALA A 53 71.34 6.34 -4.68
CA ALA A 53 71.88 5.60 -3.54
C ALA A 53 71.11 4.30 -3.25
N ASP A 54 69.86 4.19 -3.69
CA ASP A 54 69.05 2.99 -3.52
C ASP A 54 69.32 2.01 -4.67
N ALA A 55 69.45 0.73 -4.35
CA ALA A 55 69.61 -0.30 -5.37
C ALA A 55 68.40 -0.24 -6.34
N PRO A 56 68.62 -0.28 -7.67
CA PRO A 56 67.53 -0.17 -8.62
C PRO A 56 66.57 -1.35 -8.45
N GLU A 57 65.42 -1.13 -7.82
CA GLU A 57 64.35 -2.12 -7.79
C GLU A 57 63.85 -2.34 -9.21
N SER A 58 63.83 -3.60 -9.64
CA SER A 58 63.40 -3.94 -10.99
C SER A 58 61.93 -3.56 -11.17
N VAL A 59 61.56 -2.95 -12.30
CA VAL A 59 60.15 -2.68 -12.64
C VAL A 59 59.28 -3.93 -12.49
N LYS A 60 59.86 -5.12 -12.69
CA LYS A 60 59.20 -6.41 -12.48
C LYS A 60 58.79 -6.66 -11.03
N THR A 61 59.60 -6.29 -10.04
CA THR A 61 59.28 -6.49 -8.61
C THR A 61 58.19 -5.54 -8.15
N GLU A 62 58.22 -4.28 -8.59
CA GLU A 62 57.15 -3.30 -8.30
C GLU A 62 55.81 -3.73 -8.93
N LEU A 63 55.81 -4.16 -10.19
CA LEU A 63 54.61 -4.70 -10.83
C LEU A 63 54.07 -5.93 -10.09
N SER A 64 54.96 -6.81 -9.60
CA SER A 64 54.54 -7.97 -8.80
C SER A 64 53.90 -7.58 -7.46
N LYS A 65 54.41 -6.54 -6.78
CA LYS A 65 53.80 -6.00 -5.55
C LYS A 65 52.42 -5.43 -5.83
N ILE A 66 52.26 -4.69 -6.93
CA ILE A 66 50.96 -4.11 -7.35
C ILE A 66 49.97 -5.22 -7.66
N ASN A 67 50.35 -6.23 -8.45
CA ASN A 67 49.47 -7.36 -8.79
C ASN A 67 49.01 -8.11 -7.53
N LYS A 68 49.91 -8.36 -6.59
CA LYS A 68 49.54 -8.99 -5.31
C LYS A 68 48.50 -8.17 -4.54
N ARG A 69 48.67 -6.84 -4.48
CA ARG A 69 47.69 -5.94 -3.85
C ARG A 69 46.34 -5.97 -4.56
N GLN A 70 46.34 -6.02 -5.89
CA GLN A 70 45.10 -6.17 -6.67
C GLN A 70 44.40 -7.49 -6.37
N ASP A 71 45.13 -8.61 -6.34
CA ASP A 71 44.58 -9.91 -6.00
C ASP A 71 43.97 -9.92 -4.59
N ASP A 72 44.64 -9.29 -3.62
CA ASP A 72 44.14 -9.18 -2.25
C ASP A 72 42.85 -8.33 -2.18
N ILE A 73 42.76 -7.24 -2.95
CA ILE A 73 41.53 -6.43 -3.05
C ILE A 73 40.40 -7.24 -3.69
N ILE A 74 40.66 -7.95 -4.79
CA ILE A 74 39.66 -8.79 -5.45
C ILE A 74 39.17 -9.88 -4.49
N ARG A 75 40.08 -10.51 -3.73
CA ARG A 75 39.73 -11.51 -2.73
C ARG A 75 38.87 -10.91 -1.62
N PHE A 76 39.19 -9.72 -1.13
CA PHE A 76 38.40 -9.02 -0.13
C PHE A 76 36.98 -8.72 -0.62
N ILE A 77 36.84 -8.21 -1.85
CA ILE A 77 35.52 -7.89 -2.43
C ILE A 77 34.67 -9.15 -2.56
N ARG A 78 35.22 -10.22 -3.12
CA ARG A 78 34.49 -11.50 -3.26
C ARG A 78 34.08 -12.08 -1.92
N HIS A 79 34.99 -12.06 -0.94
CA HIS A 79 34.67 -12.52 0.40
C HIS A 79 33.54 -11.72 1.04
N TYR A 80 33.55 -10.39 0.92
CA TYR A 80 32.48 -9.54 1.42
C TYR A 80 31.15 -9.79 0.70
N GLU A 81 31.19 -9.96 -0.63
CA GLU A 81 30.02 -10.28 -1.44
C GLU A 81 29.38 -11.60 -1.01
N GLU A 82 30.19 -12.64 -0.82
CA GLU A 82 29.74 -13.98 -0.42
C GLU A 82 29.21 -14.02 1.02
N GLU A 83 29.92 -13.41 1.97
CA GLU A 83 29.61 -13.49 3.40
C GLU A 83 28.53 -12.49 3.86
N LYS A 84 28.40 -11.34 3.19
CA LYS A 84 27.51 -10.26 3.62
C LYS A 84 26.44 -9.96 2.59
N LEU A 85 26.84 -9.55 1.39
CA LEU A 85 25.89 -9.02 0.40
C LEU A 85 24.90 -10.08 -0.08
N ASN A 86 25.38 -11.25 -0.49
CA ASN A 86 24.54 -12.33 -1.00
C ASN A 86 23.54 -12.87 0.06
N PRO A 87 23.94 -13.12 1.32
CA PRO A 87 22.99 -13.42 2.38
C PRO A 87 21.94 -12.33 2.59
N MET A 88 22.33 -11.04 2.60
CA MET A 88 21.38 -9.93 2.76
C MET A 88 20.36 -9.86 1.61
N ILE A 89 20.80 -10.10 0.37
CA ILE A 89 19.89 -10.16 -0.79
C ILE A 89 18.92 -11.34 -0.64
N ARG A 90 19.41 -12.52 -0.24
CA ARG A 90 18.57 -13.70 -0.02
C ARG A 90 17.55 -13.50 1.10
N THR A 91 17.95 -12.92 2.23
CA THR A 91 17.03 -12.65 3.35
C THR A 91 16.00 -11.60 2.96
N SER A 92 16.41 -10.53 2.28
CA SER A 92 15.49 -9.51 1.76
C SER A 92 14.46 -10.12 0.79
N HIS A 93 14.91 -10.96 -0.15
CA HIS A 93 14.03 -11.66 -1.07
C HIS A 93 13.07 -12.61 -0.34
N SER A 94 13.55 -13.36 0.66
CA SER A 94 12.69 -14.23 1.47
C SER A 94 11.65 -13.45 2.29
N ILE A 95 11.99 -12.26 2.78
CA ILE A 95 11.03 -11.39 3.47
C ILE A 95 9.97 -10.90 2.48
N ALA A 96 10.38 -10.44 1.30
CA ALA A 96 9.47 -9.97 0.26
C ALA A 96 8.46 -11.05 -0.17
N THR A 97 8.92 -12.29 -0.39
CA THR A 97 8.04 -13.41 -0.79
C THR A 97 7.06 -13.81 0.33
N ARG A 98 7.50 -13.76 1.60
CA ARG A 98 6.61 -13.99 2.75
C ARG A 98 5.55 -12.90 2.87
N PHE A 99 5.92 -11.65 2.67
CA PHE A 99 4.96 -10.53 2.67
C PHE A 99 3.95 -10.68 1.54
N ASP A 100 4.39 -10.95 0.31
CA ASP A 100 3.49 -11.15 -0.84
C ASP A 100 2.48 -12.29 -0.57
N THR A 101 2.96 -13.41 -0.02
CA THR A 101 2.09 -14.54 0.35
C THR A 101 1.08 -14.17 1.44
N ALA A 102 1.54 -13.45 2.47
CA ALA A 102 0.68 -13.02 3.58
C ALA A 102 -0.41 -12.04 3.09
N VAL A 103 -0.05 -11.07 2.25
CA VAL A 103 -0.98 -10.11 1.66
C VAL A 103 -2.01 -10.83 0.79
N LYS A 104 -1.58 -11.74 -0.10
CA LYS A 104 -2.50 -12.55 -0.93
C LYS A 104 -3.48 -13.35 -0.09
N THR A 105 -2.98 -14.02 0.96
CA THR A 105 -3.83 -14.81 1.86
C THR A 105 -4.85 -13.92 2.60
N LEU A 106 -4.42 -12.74 3.04
CA LEU A 106 -5.30 -11.79 3.72
C LEU A 106 -6.37 -11.24 2.76
N SER A 107 -5.99 -10.83 1.55
CA SER A 107 -6.95 -10.38 0.53
C SER A 107 -8.00 -11.44 0.24
N GLN A 108 -7.60 -12.69 0.03
CA GLN A 108 -8.53 -13.80 -0.19
C GLN A 108 -9.49 -14.01 0.98
N ARG A 109 -9.00 -13.91 2.23
CA ARG A 109 -9.86 -14.01 3.42
C ARG A 109 -10.85 -12.86 3.51
N ILE A 110 -10.42 -11.64 3.22
CA ILE A 110 -11.29 -10.46 3.20
C ILE A 110 -12.36 -10.63 2.13
N ASP A 111 -12.01 -11.09 0.93
CA ASP A 111 -12.98 -11.32 -0.14
C ASP A 111 -14.03 -12.37 0.24
N LEU A 112 -13.60 -13.47 0.88
CA LEU A 112 -14.50 -14.50 1.40
C LEU A 112 -15.43 -13.96 2.49
N GLU A 113 -14.91 -13.19 3.43
CA GLU A 113 -15.69 -12.59 4.51
C GLU A 113 -16.71 -11.57 3.98
N ILE A 114 -16.30 -10.74 3.01
CA ILE A 114 -17.20 -9.80 2.32
C ILE A 114 -18.31 -10.56 1.59
N ALA A 115 -17.99 -11.64 0.89
CA ALA A 115 -18.97 -12.45 0.19
C ALA A 115 -19.97 -13.11 1.17
N ALA A 116 -19.47 -13.70 2.25
CA ALA A 116 -20.31 -14.32 3.28
C ALA A 116 -21.21 -13.29 3.99
N SER A 117 -20.65 -12.13 4.36
CA SER A 117 -21.41 -11.04 4.97
C SER A 117 -22.50 -10.49 4.05
N LYS A 118 -22.21 -10.32 2.76
CA LYS A 118 -23.21 -9.94 1.74
C LYS A 118 -24.33 -10.96 1.64
N ASP A 119 -24.01 -12.26 1.62
CA ASP A 119 -25.01 -13.32 1.55
C ASP A 119 -25.92 -13.31 2.79
N ILE A 120 -25.35 -13.18 3.99
CA ILE A 120 -26.12 -13.04 5.24
C ILE A 120 -27.05 -11.84 5.17
N LEU A 121 -26.57 -10.68 4.72
CA LEU A 121 -27.38 -9.46 4.58
C LEU A 121 -28.55 -9.69 3.61
N VAL A 122 -28.31 -10.33 2.46
CA VAL A 122 -29.37 -10.67 1.50
C VAL A 122 -30.40 -11.62 2.13
N GLN A 123 -29.95 -12.64 2.88
CA GLN A 123 -30.86 -13.55 3.57
C GLN A 123 -31.72 -12.84 4.62
N VAL A 124 -31.13 -11.91 5.39
CA VAL A 124 -31.85 -11.11 6.38
C VAL A 124 -32.89 -10.22 5.70
N LEU A 125 -32.51 -9.51 4.62
CA LEU A 125 -33.43 -8.68 3.85
C LEU A 125 -34.60 -9.49 3.29
N ARG A 126 -34.35 -10.68 2.76
CA ARG A 126 -35.40 -11.58 2.26
C ARG A 126 -36.37 -12.00 3.38
N LYS A 127 -35.84 -12.39 4.54
CA LYS A 127 -36.69 -12.72 5.70
C LYS A 127 -37.52 -11.53 6.15
N LEU A 128 -36.94 -10.34 6.15
CA LEU A 128 -37.64 -9.11 6.52
C LEU A 128 -38.78 -8.80 5.56
N ASP A 129 -38.54 -8.94 4.25
CA ASP A 129 -39.57 -8.78 3.21
C ASP A 129 -40.71 -9.78 3.39
N GLU A 130 -40.40 -11.06 3.64
CA GLU A 130 -41.40 -12.09 3.94
C GLU A 130 -42.24 -11.74 5.19
N GLN A 131 -41.63 -11.19 6.24
CA GLN A 131 -42.35 -10.77 7.44
C GLN A 131 -43.23 -9.54 7.19
N PHE A 132 -42.73 -8.54 6.45
CA PHE A 132 -43.53 -7.37 6.08
C PHE A 132 -44.69 -7.75 5.16
N GLY A 133 -44.51 -8.71 4.26
CA GLY A 133 -45.59 -9.25 3.44
C GLY A 133 -46.71 -9.85 4.28
N LYS A 134 -46.37 -10.69 5.27
CA LYS A 134 -47.35 -11.25 6.23
C LYS A 134 -48.05 -10.16 7.04
N GLN A 135 -47.30 -9.17 7.51
CA GLN A 135 -47.86 -8.06 8.29
C GLN A 135 -48.84 -7.23 7.44
N ALA A 136 -48.51 -6.99 6.16
CA ALA A 136 -49.40 -6.29 5.24
C ALA A 136 -50.70 -7.04 4.99
N GLU A 137 -50.65 -8.37 4.87
CA GLU A 137 -51.84 -9.22 4.75
C GLU A 137 -52.75 -9.11 5.99
N VAL A 138 -52.16 -9.21 7.19
CA VAL A 138 -52.89 -9.06 8.46
C VAL A 138 -53.54 -7.68 8.56
N ILE A 139 -52.80 -6.61 8.22
CA ILE A 139 -53.33 -5.23 8.23
C ILE A 139 -54.48 -5.08 7.25
N ASN A 140 -54.38 -5.64 6.03
CA ASN A 140 -55.45 -5.59 5.04
C ASN A 140 -56.71 -6.31 5.52
N ASN A 141 -56.57 -7.49 6.12
CA ASN A 141 -57.69 -8.24 6.68
C ASN A 141 -58.38 -7.46 7.82
N GLN A 142 -57.59 -6.92 8.75
CA GLN A 142 -58.09 -6.09 9.85
C GLN A 142 -58.79 -4.82 9.35
N ALA A 143 -58.22 -4.15 8.34
CA ALA A 143 -58.85 -2.97 7.73
C ALA A 143 -60.21 -3.32 7.09
N GLY A 144 -60.34 -4.50 6.48
CA GLY A 144 -61.60 -5.03 5.97
C GLY A 144 -62.64 -5.23 7.09
N GLU A 145 -62.25 -5.88 8.19
CA GLU A 145 -63.11 -6.09 9.36
C GLU A 145 -63.54 -4.77 10.00
N ILE A 146 -62.61 -3.83 10.21
CA ILE A 146 -62.91 -2.49 10.76
C ILE A 146 -63.90 -1.74 9.87
N ASN A 147 -63.73 -1.81 8.54
CA ASN A 147 -64.69 -1.20 7.61
C ASN A 147 -66.08 -1.82 7.71
N SER A 148 -66.17 -3.14 7.89
CA SER A 148 -67.45 -3.82 8.09
C SER A 148 -68.13 -3.42 9.40
N LEU A 149 -67.37 -3.38 10.51
CA LEU A 149 -67.84 -2.96 11.82
C LEU A 149 -68.28 -1.49 11.82
N SER A 150 -67.52 -0.60 11.16
CA SER A 150 -67.86 0.81 11.01
C SER A 150 -69.20 1.01 10.29
N LYS A 151 -69.47 0.22 9.23
CA LYS A 151 -70.77 0.25 8.53
C LYS A 151 -71.91 -0.21 9.44
N ILE A 152 -71.73 -1.30 10.18
CA ILE A 152 -72.72 -1.81 11.14
C ILE A 152 -72.99 -0.75 12.20
N GLN A 153 -71.94 -0.19 12.81
CA GLN A 153 -72.06 0.86 13.81
C GLN A 153 -72.81 2.09 13.27
N GLN A 154 -72.56 2.49 12.02
CA GLN A 154 -73.27 3.61 11.40
C GLN A 154 -74.76 3.29 11.18
N GLN A 155 -75.09 2.06 10.79
CA GLN A 155 -76.48 1.59 10.65
C GLN A 155 -77.18 1.55 12.01
N ASP A 156 -76.54 0.97 13.02
CA ASP A 156 -77.08 0.87 14.38
C ASP A 156 -77.27 2.24 15.01
N SER A 157 -76.33 3.17 14.79
CA SER A 157 -76.47 4.57 15.24
C SER A 157 -77.66 5.26 14.58
N LYS A 158 -77.91 5.03 13.29
CA LYS A 158 -79.10 5.55 12.59
C LYS A 158 -80.39 4.92 13.13
N LYS A 159 -80.40 3.59 13.35
CA LYS A 159 -81.53 2.87 13.95
C LYS A 159 -81.83 3.44 15.35
N LEU A 160 -80.81 3.63 16.19
CA LEU A 160 -80.94 4.19 17.54
C LEU A 160 -81.53 5.60 17.52
N LEU A 161 -81.02 6.50 16.67
CA LEU A 161 -81.56 7.86 16.54
C LEU A 161 -83.03 7.85 16.12
N LYS A 162 -83.41 6.97 15.19
CA LYS A 162 -84.80 6.81 14.76
C LYS A 162 -85.67 6.28 15.89
N LEU A 163 -85.17 5.32 16.68
CA LEU A 163 -85.85 4.79 17.86
C LEU A 163 -86.11 5.90 18.89
N ILE A 164 -85.08 6.69 19.20
CA ILE A 164 -85.17 7.83 20.13
C ILE A 164 -86.25 8.81 19.67
N ASN A 165 -86.27 9.15 18.38
CA ASN A 165 -87.29 10.05 17.84
C ASN A 165 -88.71 9.48 17.97
N LEU A 166 -88.92 8.20 17.63
CA LEU A 166 -90.23 7.55 17.76
C LEU A 166 -90.70 7.46 19.22
N TYR A 167 -89.80 7.17 20.16
CA TYR A 167 -90.13 7.18 21.59
C TYR A 167 -90.44 8.59 22.09
N ALA A 168 -89.73 9.61 21.62
CA ALA A 168 -90.02 11.01 21.93
C ALA A 168 -91.42 11.41 21.41
N GLU A 169 -91.75 11.09 20.16
CA GLU A 169 -93.08 11.32 19.57
C GLU A 169 -94.19 10.58 20.32
N LEU A 170 -93.95 9.32 20.72
CA LEU A 170 -94.90 8.53 21.51
C LEU A 170 -95.16 9.16 22.88
N SER A 171 -94.11 9.67 23.53
CA SER A 171 -94.20 10.33 24.84
C SER A 171 -94.97 11.65 24.77
N ALA A 172 -94.92 12.35 23.64
CA ALA A 172 -95.63 13.60 23.40
C ALA A 172 -97.12 13.40 23.02
N CYS A 173 -97.58 12.17 22.77
CA CYS A 173 -98.97 11.90 22.37
C CYS A 173 -99.97 11.98 23.56
N GLY A 174 -101.09 12.69 23.37
CA GLY A 174 -102.13 12.90 24.38
C GLY A 174 -103.05 11.69 24.61
N VAL A 175 -104.02 11.82 25.52
CA VAL A 175 -104.96 10.72 25.87
C VAL A 175 -105.93 10.38 24.71
N MET A 176 -106.16 11.34 23.80
CA MET A 176 -107.06 11.19 22.63
C MET A 176 -106.38 10.59 21.38
N ASP A 177 -105.06 10.38 21.40
CA ASP A 177 -104.25 9.94 20.24
C ASP A 177 -104.10 8.40 20.13
N THR A 178 -105.09 7.63 20.55
CA THR A 178 -105.00 6.16 20.74
C THR A 178 -104.50 5.44 19.47
N LYS A 179 -105.04 5.79 18.30
CA LYS A 179 -104.66 5.18 17.01
C LYS A 179 -103.23 5.54 16.57
N LYS A 180 -102.77 6.75 16.90
CA LYS A 180 -101.40 7.21 16.61
C LYS A 180 -100.39 6.54 17.54
N LYS A 181 -100.73 6.36 18.82
CA LYS A 181 -99.94 5.59 19.80
C LYS A 181 -99.78 4.13 19.38
N GLU A 182 -100.84 3.49 18.92
CA GLU A 182 -100.80 2.11 18.40
C GLU A 182 -99.83 2.00 17.21
N ASN A 183 -99.94 2.92 16.24
CA ASN A 183 -99.08 2.94 15.05
C ASN A 183 -97.59 3.17 15.40
N LEU A 184 -97.29 4.12 16.29
CA LEU A 184 -95.93 4.36 16.79
C LEU A 184 -95.36 3.14 17.51
N ARG A 185 -96.17 2.44 18.32
CA ARG A 185 -95.76 1.18 18.98
C ARG A 185 -95.43 0.09 17.96
N THR A 186 -96.24 -0.08 16.92
CA THR A 186 -95.97 -1.05 15.86
C THR A 186 -94.68 -0.73 15.10
N GLN A 187 -94.42 0.54 14.80
CA GLN A 187 -93.19 1.00 14.13
C GLN A 187 -91.94 0.78 15.00
N ILE A 188 -92.03 1.04 16.30
CA ILE A 188 -90.96 0.76 17.26
C ILE A 188 -90.65 -0.74 17.30
N ILE A 189 -91.69 -1.59 17.44
CA ILE A 189 -91.52 -3.05 17.48
C ILE A 189 -90.90 -3.56 16.18
N SER A 190 -91.33 -3.03 15.03
CA SER A 190 -90.76 -3.35 13.72
C SER A 190 -89.27 -3.01 13.64
N LEU A 191 -88.88 -1.80 14.05
CA LEU A 191 -87.48 -1.34 14.02
C LEU A 191 -86.57 -2.08 15.00
N VAL A 192 -87.09 -2.49 16.17
CA VAL A 192 -86.33 -3.28 17.16
C VAL A 192 -86.10 -4.71 16.67
N ASN A 193 -87.06 -5.28 15.94
CA ASN A 193 -86.98 -6.66 15.44
C ASN A 193 -86.30 -6.75 14.06
N GLU A 194 -85.96 -5.62 13.44
CA GLU A 194 -85.24 -5.56 12.17
C GLU A 194 -83.78 -5.97 12.40
N LYS A 195 -83.45 -7.24 12.10
CA LYS A 195 -82.07 -7.74 12.09
C LYS A 195 -81.23 -6.97 11.07
#